data_AF-A0A349Z8J9-F1
#
_entry.id   AF-A0A349Z8J9-F1
#
_cell.length_a   1.000
_cell.length_b   1.000
_cell.length_c   1.000
_cell.angle_alpha   90.00
_cell.angle_beta   90.00
_cell.angle_gamma   90.00
#
_symmetry.space_group_name_H-M   'P 1'
#
loop_
_entity.id
_entity.type
_entity.pdbx_description
1 polymer ?
#
loop_
_entity_poly.entity_id
_entity_poly.type
_entity_poly.pdbx_seq_one_letter_code
_entity_poly.pdbx_strand_id
1 'polypeptide(L)'
;MTQQPDLPWISGFWRRIVALIVDSILLALGGFALGLVLEPVFIQMGGWSVFIGFFISLGYFGVMNSRYADGQTLGKKLLGIRVVDGNNQVISLGRSLLRYCVYGIPFALQIDFLPVDEGFFWLMYPIGALLVGGSFSILYLYLFNRRTRQSLHDLVVGTYVVYAGAKQEEVRKVWTPHLVIVALWFILGGISPSFINILFSYGEFEQMLATRTLLLQEPGVNTVGIMASSTSYYADPADQGNTSQKSVDLAVYIDSNRVNEMEYAREIAEKVLVHYPEAMDKDVISVDLYYGYDIGIWSSWDVGSYEFNPSGL
;
A
#
# COMPACT_ATOMS: atom_id res chain seq x y z
N MET A 1 -17.57 38.18 24.08
CA MET A 1 -18.03 36.79 23.89
C MET A 1 -18.22 36.57 22.39
N THR A 2 -17.20 36.09 21.69
CA THR A 2 -17.33 35.72 20.27
C THR A 2 -18.22 34.49 20.19
N GLN A 3 -19.41 34.62 19.61
CA GLN A 3 -20.28 33.48 19.32
C GLN A 3 -19.47 32.47 18.52
N GLN A 4 -19.27 31.28 19.08
CA GLN A 4 -18.71 30.16 18.33
C GLN A 4 -19.68 29.88 17.17
N PRO A 5 -19.22 29.85 15.91
CA PRO A 5 -20.09 29.51 14.80
C PRO A 5 -20.75 28.16 15.10
N ASP A 6 -22.04 28.02 14.76
CA ASP A 6 -22.77 26.75 14.86
C ASP A 6 -22.11 25.74 13.90
N LEU A 7 -21.10 25.03 14.42
CA LEU A 7 -20.39 23.99 13.69
C LEU A 7 -21.28 22.76 13.62
N PRO A 8 -21.44 22.12 12.44
CA PRO A 8 -22.13 20.84 12.35
C PRO A 8 -21.39 19.82 13.21
N TRP A 9 -22.09 18.83 13.78
CA TRP A 9 -21.45 17.84 14.65
C TRP A 9 -20.37 17.04 13.91
N ILE A 10 -20.68 16.53 12.72
CA ILE A 10 -19.76 15.73 11.91
C ILE A 10 -18.75 16.61 11.16
N SER A 11 -17.46 16.29 11.31
CA SER A 11 -16.38 17.05 10.70
C SER A 11 -16.38 17.02 9.16
N GLY A 12 -15.86 18.11 8.58
CA GLY A 12 -15.59 18.29 7.15
C GLY A 12 -14.67 17.21 6.56
N PHE A 13 -14.82 16.94 5.25
CA PHE A 13 -13.91 16.10 4.47
C PHE A 13 -12.46 16.61 4.56
N TRP A 14 -12.21 17.88 4.22
CA TRP A 14 -10.87 18.44 4.14
C TRP A 14 -10.12 18.46 5.47
N ARG A 15 -10.80 18.69 6.60
CA ARG A 15 -10.15 18.69 7.92
C ARG A 15 -9.59 17.30 8.27
N ARG A 16 -10.25 16.23 7.84
CA ARG A 16 -9.75 14.87 8.06
C ARG A 16 -8.51 14.60 7.20
N ILE A 17 -8.50 15.08 5.94
CA ILE A 17 -7.32 14.98 5.06
C ILE A 17 -6.15 15.76 5.64
N VAL A 18 -6.34 17.03 5.99
CA VAL A 18 -5.26 17.87 6.50
C VAL A 18 -4.74 17.32 7.85
N ALA A 19 -5.63 16.78 8.71
CA ALA A 19 -5.20 16.10 9.93
C ALA A 19 -4.30 14.91 9.61
N LEU A 20 -4.71 14.07 8.65
CA LEU A 20 -3.94 12.91 8.22
C LEU A 20 -2.58 13.33 7.63
N ILE A 21 -2.52 14.38 6.80
CA ILE A 21 -1.27 14.90 6.25
C ILE A 21 -0.32 15.35 7.36
N VAL A 22 -0.81 16.11 8.35
CA VAL A 22 0.01 16.54 9.49
C VAL A 22 0.52 15.33 10.30
N ASP A 23 -0.36 14.36 10.55
CA ASP A 23 0.01 13.12 11.24
C ASP A 23 1.04 12.30 10.44
N SER A 24 0.90 12.23 9.11
CA SER A 24 1.83 11.54 8.22
C SER A 24 3.20 12.23 8.18
N ILE A 25 3.25 13.56 8.15
CA ILE A 25 4.52 14.31 8.24
C ILE A 25 5.23 14.00 9.56
N LEU A 26 4.49 14.00 10.68
CA LEU A 26 5.06 13.66 11.99
C LEU A 26 5.66 12.24 11.99
N LEU A 27 4.92 11.25 11.48
CA LEU A 27 5.39 9.87 11.39
C LEU A 27 6.59 9.74 10.44
N ALA A 28 6.58 10.45 9.31
CA ALA A 28 7.68 10.47 8.36
C ALA A 28 8.96 11.07 8.96
N LEU A 29 8.85 12.16 9.73
CA LEU A 29 10.00 12.71 10.46
C LEU A 29 10.57 11.71 11.48
N GLY A 30 9.70 10.97 12.17
CA GLY A 30 10.11 9.88 13.06
C GLY A 30 10.80 8.74 12.30
N GLY A 31 10.22 8.33 11.17
CA GLY A 31 10.78 7.31 10.28
C GLY A 31 12.13 7.70 9.70
N PHE A 32 12.29 8.94 9.26
CA PHE A 32 13.57 9.50 8.80
C PHE A 32 14.62 9.46 9.90
N ALA A 33 14.28 9.93 11.11
CA ALA A 33 15.20 9.92 12.24
C ALA A 33 15.64 8.49 12.64
N LEU A 34 14.72 7.52 12.57
CA LEU A 34 15.05 6.10 12.75
C LEU A 34 15.97 5.61 11.64
N GLY A 35 15.70 5.99 10.40
CA GLY A 35 16.52 5.70 9.23
C GLY A 35 17.99 6.09 9.40
N LEU A 36 18.25 7.30 9.90
CA LEU A 36 19.61 7.78 10.15
C LEU A 36 20.45 6.92 11.11
N VAL A 37 19.80 6.10 11.95
CA VAL A 37 20.48 5.31 12.99
C VAL A 37 20.37 3.80 12.73
N LEU A 38 19.29 3.34 12.10
CA LEU A 38 18.93 1.93 11.95
C LEU A 38 18.89 1.47 10.49
N GLU A 39 19.34 2.28 9.54
CA GLU A 39 19.39 1.94 8.11
C GLU A 39 19.96 0.53 7.83
N PRO A 40 21.13 0.11 8.36
CA PRO A 40 21.65 -1.24 8.10
C PRO A 40 20.71 -2.36 8.58
N VAL A 41 19.99 -2.13 9.68
CA VAL A 41 19.00 -3.08 10.21
C VAL A 41 17.79 -3.16 9.28
N PHE A 42 17.32 -2.03 8.77
CA PHE A 42 16.17 -2.00 7.88
C PHE A 42 16.47 -2.64 6.52
N ILE A 43 17.67 -2.38 5.97
CA ILE A 43 18.14 -3.03 4.74
C ILE A 43 18.19 -4.55 4.94
N GLN A 44 18.78 -5.03 6.04
CA GLN A 44 18.86 -6.46 6.34
C GLN A 44 17.49 -7.12 6.54
N MET A 45 16.50 -6.38 7.05
CA MET A 45 15.13 -6.88 7.20
C MET A 45 14.36 -6.98 5.87
N GLY A 46 14.82 -6.31 4.81
CA GLY A 46 14.13 -6.24 3.53
C GLY A 46 12.68 -5.77 3.68
N GLY A 47 11.75 -6.42 2.98
CA GLY A 47 10.32 -6.10 3.02
C GLY A 47 9.70 -6.16 4.43
N TRP A 48 10.25 -6.95 5.36
CA TRP A 48 9.74 -7.04 6.74
C TRP A 48 9.85 -5.73 7.53
N SER A 49 10.72 -4.82 7.11
CA SER A 49 10.91 -3.53 7.76
C SER A 49 9.62 -2.67 7.77
N VAL A 50 8.68 -2.90 6.84
CA VAL A 50 7.36 -2.23 6.82
C VAL A 50 6.56 -2.41 8.12
N PHE A 51 6.73 -3.56 8.80
CA PHE A 51 6.01 -3.82 10.03
C PHE A 51 6.46 -2.92 11.19
N ILE A 52 7.68 -2.39 11.13
CA ILE A 52 8.17 -1.43 12.11
C ILE A 52 7.31 -0.16 12.06
N GLY A 53 7.14 0.44 10.87
CA GLY A 53 6.28 1.61 10.73
C GLY A 53 4.81 1.31 10.96
N PHE A 54 4.33 0.10 10.63
CA PHE A 54 2.99 -0.35 11.00
C PHE A 54 2.78 -0.31 12.52
N PHE A 55 3.70 -0.89 13.32
CA PHE A 55 3.56 -0.91 14.78
C PHE A 55 3.74 0.48 15.41
N ILE A 56 4.65 1.30 14.89
CA ILE A 56 4.79 2.71 15.30
C ILE A 56 3.47 3.46 15.05
N SER A 57 2.92 3.31 13.85
CA SER A 57 1.66 3.95 13.47
C SER A 57 0.47 3.42 14.25
N LEU A 58 0.40 2.11 14.51
CA LEU A 58 -0.60 1.48 15.36
C LEU A 58 -0.53 2.03 16.79
N GLY A 59 0.67 2.20 17.33
CA GLY A 59 0.88 2.84 18.63
C GLY A 59 0.39 4.29 18.63
N TYR A 60 0.83 5.08 17.65
CA TYR A 60 0.45 6.49 17.51
C TYR A 60 -1.06 6.66 17.33
N PHE A 61 -1.64 6.12 16.26
CA PHE A 61 -3.06 6.29 15.97
C PHE A 61 -3.96 5.53 16.95
N GLY A 62 -3.54 4.36 17.42
CA GLY A 62 -4.27 3.56 18.41
C GLY A 62 -4.40 4.29 19.73
N VAL A 63 -3.30 4.81 20.29
CA VAL A 63 -3.34 5.56 21.54
C VAL A 63 -4.04 6.91 21.34
N MET A 64 -3.67 7.67 20.31
CA MET A 64 -4.12 9.06 20.16
C MET A 64 -5.59 9.20 19.75
N ASN A 65 -6.15 8.25 18.97
CA ASN A 65 -7.59 8.27 18.67
C ASN A 65 -8.44 7.66 19.81
N SER A 66 -7.83 7.23 20.92
CA SER A 66 -8.54 6.66 22.08
C SER A 66 -8.77 7.69 23.18
N ARG A 67 -9.45 7.26 24.24
CA ARG A 67 -9.62 8.00 25.50
C ARG A 67 -8.33 8.57 26.10
N TYR A 68 -7.17 8.00 25.77
CA TYR A 68 -5.88 8.46 26.32
C TYR A 68 -5.42 9.80 25.75
N ALA A 69 -5.98 10.25 24.61
CA ALA A 69 -5.72 11.58 24.06
C ALA A 69 -7.01 12.24 23.55
N ASP A 70 -8.12 12.01 24.25
CA ASP A 70 -9.43 12.62 23.95
C ASP A 70 -9.94 12.38 22.51
N GLY A 71 -9.49 11.29 21.87
CA GLY A 71 -9.80 10.98 20.48
C GLY A 71 -9.08 11.86 19.45
N GLN A 72 -8.00 12.55 19.83
CA GLN A 72 -7.26 13.49 18.98
C GLN A 72 -5.81 13.06 18.77
N THR A 73 -5.46 12.79 17.51
CA THR A 73 -4.06 12.85 17.03
C THR A 73 -3.57 14.29 17.00
N LEU A 74 -2.26 14.52 16.85
CA LEU A 74 -1.71 15.88 16.79
C LEU A 74 -2.33 16.68 15.63
N GLY A 75 -2.47 16.07 14.44
CA GLY A 75 -3.15 16.70 13.30
C GLY A 75 -4.63 16.99 13.57
N LYS A 76 -5.33 16.09 14.25
CA LYS A 76 -6.74 16.30 14.63
C LYS A 76 -6.91 17.39 15.69
N LYS A 77 -5.98 17.47 16.65
CA LYS A 77 -5.94 18.51 17.67
C LYS A 77 -5.72 19.88 17.04
N LEU A 78 -4.78 19.99 16.09
CA LEU A 78 -4.52 21.21 15.32
C LEU A 78 -5.77 21.70 14.57
N LEU A 79 -6.61 20.78 14.08
CA LEU A 79 -7.82 21.11 13.33
C LEU A 79 -9.11 21.11 14.15
N GLY A 80 -9.03 20.92 15.47
CA GLY A 80 -10.17 20.95 16.38
C GLY A 80 -11.21 19.85 16.12
N ILE A 81 -10.76 18.67 15.67
CA ILE A 81 -11.62 17.50 15.42
C ILE A 81 -11.20 16.32 16.31
N ARG A 82 -12.11 15.38 16.58
CA ARG A 82 -11.83 14.21 17.42
C ARG A 82 -12.65 12.99 17.04
N VAL A 83 -12.19 11.81 17.43
CA VAL A 83 -12.88 10.53 17.22
C VAL A 83 -13.75 10.20 18.43
N VAL A 84 -15.03 9.91 18.19
CA VAL A 84 -16.03 9.52 19.20
C VAL A 84 -16.90 8.37 18.71
N ASP A 85 -17.67 7.77 19.61
CA ASP A 85 -18.75 6.85 19.25
C ASP A 85 -20.09 7.59 19.00
N GLY A 86 -21.16 6.81 18.73
CA GLY A 86 -22.50 7.35 18.48
C GLY A 86 -23.13 8.11 19.66
N ASN A 87 -22.59 7.95 20.87
CA ASN A 87 -23.01 8.66 22.08
C ASN A 87 -22.11 9.86 22.39
N ASN A 88 -21.29 10.28 21.41
CA ASN A 88 -20.30 11.36 21.53
C ASN A 88 -19.24 11.12 22.64
N GLN A 89 -19.01 9.86 23.01
CA GLN A 89 -18.00 9.45 23.98
C GLN A 89 -16.70 9.07 23.27
N VAL A 90 -15.57 9.33 23.93
CA VAL A 90 -14.25 8.90 23.45
C VAL A 90 -14.14 7.37 23.48
N ILE A 91 -13.51 6.78 22.46
CA ILE A 91 -13.46 5.32 22.33
C ILE A 91 -12.38 4.68 23.22
N SER A 92 -12.54 3.40 23.52
CA SER A 92 -11.50 2.61 24.21
C SER A 92 -10.27 2.40 23.32
N LEU A 93 -9.14 2.07 23.94
CA LEU A 93 -7.90 1.73 23.23
C LEU A 93 -8.11 0.56 22.26
N GLY A 94 -8.78 -0.52 22.68
CA GLY A 94 -9.05 -1.67 21.80
C GLY A 94 -9.87 -1.31 20.55
N ARG A 95 -10.90 -0.46 20.70
CA ARG A 95 -11.68 0.06 19.56
C ARG A 95 -10.81 0.90 18.63
N SER A 96 -9.93 1.74 19.20
CA SER A 96 -9.02 2.57 18.42
C SER A 96 -7.95 1.77 17.67
N LEU A 97 -7.37 0.74 18.31
CA LEU A 97 -6.43 -0.20 17.68
C LEU A 97 -7.10 -0.95 16.53
N LEU A 98 -8.28 -1.53 16.76
CA LEU A 98 -9.06 -2.19 15.70
C LEU A 98 -9.35 -1.23 14.54
N ARG A 99 -9.73 0.01 14.85
CA ARG A 99 -9.97 1.06 13.85
C ARG A 99 -8.73 1.30 13.00
N TYR A 100 -7.53 1.32 13.58
CA TYR A 100 -6.29 1.44 12.82
C TYR A 100 -6.05 0.20 11.94
N CYS A 101 -6.15 -1.00 12.51
CA CYS A 101 -5.89 -2.26 11.80
C CYS A 101 -6.71 -2.41 10.50
N VAL A 102 -7.96 -1.93 10.48
CA VAL A 102 -8.83 -2.03 9.28
C VAL A 102 -8.21 -1.37 8.04
N TYR A 103 -7.43 -0.30 8.19
CA TYR A 103 -6.74 0.33 7.06
C TYR A 103 -5.22 0.15 7.08
N GLY A 104 -4.62 -0.08 8.24
CA GLY A 104 -3.18 -0.31 8.38
C GLY A 104 -2.75 -1.68 7.86
N ILE A 105 -3.55 -2.73 8.08
CA ILE A 105 -3.21 -4.10 7.62
C ILE A 105 -3.17 -4.18 6.09
N PRO A 106 -4.19 -3.68 5.34
CA PRO A 106 -4.11 -3.68 3.88
C PRO A 106 -2.90 -2.90 3.33
N PHE A 107 -2.45 -1.86 4.02
CA PHE A 107 -1.26 -1.09 3.62
C PHE A 107 0.05 -1.83 3.93
N ALA A 108 0.13 -2.54 5.06
CA ALA A 108 1.32 -3.29 5.46
C ALA A 108 1.49 -4.62 4.70
N LEU A 109 0.39 -5.24 4.27
CA LEU A 109 0.41 -6.46 3.45
C LEU A 109 0.72 -6.11 1.99
N GLN A 110 2.00 -5.90 1.70
CA GLN A 110 2.51 -5.73 0.34
C GLN A 110 2.55 -7.07 -0.43
N ILE A 111 2.78 -6.99 -1.75
CA ILE A 111 2.88 -8.13 -2.67
C ILE A 111 3.94 -9.14 -2.19
N ASP A 112 4.98 -8.67 -1.52
CA ASP A 112 6.08 -9.50 -1.02
C ASP A 112 5.66 -10.58 -0.02
N PHE A 113 4.52 -10.40 0.65
CA PHE A 113 3.98 -11.35 1.63
C PHE A 113 2.92 -12.29 1.06
N LEU A 114 2.67 -12.26 -0.25
CA LEU A 114 1.73 -13.17 -0.88
C LEU A 114 2.35 -14.57 -0.96
N PRO A 115 1.66 -15.64 -0.50
CA PRO A 115 2.10 -17.02 -0.71
C PRO A 115 2.30 -17.32 -2.20
N VAL A 116 3.48 -17.86 -2.50
CA VAL A 116 3.89 -18.28 -3.84
C VAL A 116 3.65 -19.78 -4.05
N ASP A 117 3.62 -20.57 -2.97
CA ASP A 117 3.40 -22.00 -3.07
C ASP A 117 1.95 -22.32 -3.48
N GLU A 118 1.79 -23.19 -4.48
CA GLU A 118 0.48 -23.65 -4.96
C GLU A 118 -0.42 -24.19 -3.82
N GLY A 119 0.17 -24.83 -2.82
CA GLY A 119 -0.54 -25.36 -1.65
C GLY A 119 -1.21 -24.31 -0.78
N PHE A 120 -0.78 -23.04 -0.88
CA PHE A 120 -1.31 -21.90 -0.13
C PHE A 120 -2.07 -20.91 -1.01
N PHE A 121 -2.26 -21.18 -2.31
CA PHE A 121 -2.93 -20.26 -3.23
C PHE A 121 -4.35 -19.88 -2.78
N TRP A 122 -5.06 -20.76 -2.07
CA TRP A 122 -6.37 -20.47 -1.51
C TRP A 122 -6.38 -19.28 -0.52
N LEU A 123 -5.24 -18.94 0.10
CA LEU A 123 -5.09 -17.74 0.95
C LEU A 123 -5.15 -16.43 0.14
N MET A 124 -4.91 -16.48 -1.18
CA MET A 124 -5.02 -15.31 -2.05
C MET A 124 -6.43 -14.74 -2.11
N TYR A 125 -7.46 -15.56 -1.94
CA TYR A 125 -8.85 -15.13 -1.97
C TYR A 125 -9.19 -14.20 -0.78
N PRO A 126 -9.01 -14.61 0.50
CA PRO A 126 -9.23 -13.69 1.62
C PRO A 126 -8.26 -12.52 1.64
N ILE A 127 -7.01 -12.68 1.18
CA ILE A 127 -6.04 -11.57 1.06
C ILE A 127 -6.51 -10.56 0.00
N GLY A 128 -6.93 -11.00 -1.18
CA GLY A 128 -7.48 -10.14 -2.23
C GLY A 128 -8.72 -9.39 -1.76
N ALA A 129 -9.61 -10.04 -1.01
CA ALA A 129 -10.76 -9.40 -0.39
C ALA A 129 -10.35 -8.28 0.58
N LEU A 130 -9.29 -8.48 1.37
CA LEU A 130 -8.76 -7.47 2.29
C LEU A 130 -8.06 -6.32 1.55
N LEU A 131 -7.16 -6.64 0.61
CA LEU A 131 -6.36 -5.65 -0.12
C LEU A 131 -7.22 -4.82 -1.07
N VAL A 132 -7.93 -5.47 -1.98
CA VAL A 132 -8.77 -4.79 -2.97
C VAL A 132 -10.07 -4.35 -2.30
N GLY A 133 -10.81 -5.28 -1.70
CA GLY A 133 -12.12 -4.99 -1.13
C GLY A 133 -12.06 -3.96 0.00
N GLY A 134 -11.10 -4.11 0.92
CA GLY A 134 -10.88 -3.18 2.02
C GLY A 134 -10.47 -1.79 1.54
N SER A 135 -9.44 -1.68 0.69
CA SER A 135 -8.89 -0.39 0.24
C SER A 135 -9.90 0.39 -0.62
N PHE A 136 -10.55 -0.27 -1.59
CA PHE A 136 -11.56 0.40 -2.41
C PHE A 136 -12.80 0.79 -1.60
N SER A 137 -13.20 -0.01 -0.60
CA SER A 137 -14.28 0.35 0.32
C SER A 137 -13.93 1.57 1.18
N ILE A 138 -12.69 1.67 1.67
CA ILE A 138 -12.22 2.84 2.43
C ILE A 138 -12.34 4.10 1.57
N LEU A 139 -11.81 4.07 0.34
CA LEU A 139 -11.82 5.20 -0.60
C LEU A 139 -13.25 5.57 -1.00
N TYR A 140 -14.05 4.59 -1.41
CA TYR A 140 -15.44 4.77 -1.83
C TYR A 140 -16.27 5.42 -0.71
N LEU A 141 -16.25 4.87 0.50
CA LEU A 141 -17.02 5.42 1.61
C LEU A 141 -16.53 6.81 2.00
N TYR A 142 -15.22 7.05 1.96
CA TYR A 142 -14.67 8.36 2.27
C TYR A 142 -15.17 9.46 1.30
N LEU A 143 -15.31 9.13 0.02
CA LEU A 143 -15.80 10.05 -1.02
C LEU A 143 -17.33 10.21 -1.03
N PHE A 144 -18.06 9.10 -0.92
CA PHE A 144 -19.48 9.05 -1.22
C PHE A 144 -20.39 8.99 0.01
N ASN A 145 -19.92 8.53 1.17
CA ASN A 145 -20.73 8.48 2.39
C ASN A 145 -20.85 9.86 3.04
N ARG A 146 -21.61 10.77 2.40
CA ARG A 146 -21.79 12.14 2.89
C ARG A 146 -22.73 12.26 4.09
N ARG A 147 -23.57 11.23 4.35
CA ARG A 147 -24.56 11.24 5.45
C ARG A 147 -23.92 11.08 6.81
N THR A 148 -23.05 10.09 6.98
CA THR A 148 -22.37 9.83 8.26
C THR A 148 -20.87 10.16 8.21
N ARG A 149 -20.29 10.27 7.00
CA ARG A 149 -18.84 10.41 6.77
C ARG A 149 -18.03 9.35 7.49
N GLN A 150 -18.57 8.16 7.64
CA GLN A 150 -17.82 7.01 8.14
C GLN A 150 -17.17 6.30 6.95
N SER A 151 -15.86 6.10 7.02
CA SER A 151 -15.16 5.16 6.14
C SER A 151 -15.22 3.75 6.73
N LEU A 152 -14.66 2.74 6.06
CA LEU A 152 -14.77 1.34 6.47
C LEU A 152 -14.34 1.12 7.93
N HIS A 153 -13.19 1.68 8.32
CA HIS A 153 -12.68 1.59 9.69
C HIS A 153 -13.59 2.24 10.74
N ASP A 154 -14.32 3.29 10.36
CA ASP A 154 -15.30 3.93 11.21
C ASP A 154 -16.59 3.11 11.32
N LEU A 155 -17.01 2.44 10.23
CA LEU A 155 -18.18 1.56 10.23
C LEU A 155 -17.95 0.31 11.06
N VAL A 156 -16.80 -0.35 10.91
CA VAL A 156 -16.44 -1.56 11.65
C VAL A 156 -16.47 -1.32 13.16
N VAL A 157 -16.00 -0.15 13.59
CA VAL A 157 -15.88 0.19 15.02
C VAL A 157 -17.06 1.02 15.53
N GLY A 158 -17.91 1.55 14.65
CA GLY A 158 -19.03 2.43 15.01
C GLY A 158 -18.56 3.78 15.55
N THR A 159 -17.63 4.43 14.85
CA THR A 159 -17.02 5.71 15.24
C THR A 159 -17.33 6.85 14.28
N TYR A 160 -17.17 8.07 14.74
CA TYR A 160 -17.38 9.31 13.99
C TYR A 160 -16.23 10.26 14.28
N VAL A 161 -15.85 11.05 13.29
CA VAL A 161 -14.94 12.19 13.50
C VAL A 161 -15.76 13.46 13.54
N VAL A 162 -15.77 14.12 14.68
CA VAL A 162 -16.63 15.26 15.01
C VAL A 162 -15.79 16.51 15.29
N TYR A 163 -16.40 17.69 15.23
CA TYR A 163 -15.75 18.88 15.78
C TYR A 163 -15.73 18.79 17.30
N ALA A 164 -14.57 19.09 17.91
CA ALA A 164 -14.35 18.89 19.35
C ALA A 164 -15.30 19.72 20.23
N GLY A 165 -15.68 20.92 19.78
CA GLY A 165 -16.61 21.81 20.48
C GLY A 165 -18.05 21.79 19.98
N ALA A 166 -18.39 20.93 19.01
CA ALA A 166 -19.76 20.89 18.48
C ALA A 166 -20.71 20.14 19.42
N LYS A 167 -21.96 20.61 19.47
CA LYS A 167 -23.04 19.88 20.15
C LYS A 167 -23.35 18.60 19.37
N GLN A 168 -23.68 17.54 20.11
CA GLN A 168 -24.05 16.27 19.50
C GLN A 168 -25.35 16.40 18.69
N GLU A 169 -25.34 15.87 17.49
CA GLU A 169 -26.53 15.69 16.66
C GLU A 169 -26.96 14.22 16.65
N GLU A 170 -28.21 13.95 16.25
CA GLU A 170 -28.68 12.57 16.10
C GLU A 170 -27.88 11.82 15.03
N VAL A 171 -27.46 10.62 15.40
CA VAL A 171 -26.71 9.72 14.51
C VAL A 171 -27.64 9.24 13.40
N ARG A 172 -27.33 9.61 12.16
CA ARG A 172 -28.04 9.11 10.99
C ARG A 172 -27.56 7.70 10.64
N LYS A 173 -28.46 6.88 10.09
CA LYS A 173 -28.09 5.57 9.55
C LYS A 173 -27.31 5.73 8.23
N VAL A 174 -26.35 4.84 8.04
CA VAL A 174 -25.65 4.66 6.77
C VAL A 174 -26.67 4.25 5.71
N TRP A 175 -26.51 4.79 4.50
CA TRP A 175 -27.38 4.45 3.39
C TRP A 175 -27.10 3.01 2.94
N THR A 176 -28.12 2.15 2.95
CA THR A 176 -27.99 0.70 2.67
C THR A 176 -27.24 0.38 1.37
N PRO A 177 -27.42 1.12 0.26
CA PRO A 177 -26.63 0.91 -0.96
C PRO A 177 -25.12 1.06 -0.79
N HIS A 178 -24.62 1.89 0.15
CA HIS A 178 -23.18 1.91 0.44
C HIS A 178 -22.70 0.56 0.97
N LEU A 179 -23.49 -0.11 1.80
CA LEU A 179 -23.14 -1.44 2.34
C LEU A 179 -23.15 -2.50 1.24
N VAL A 180 -24.08 -2.40 0.28
CA VAL A 180 -24.10 -3.27 -0.92
C VAL A 180 -22.84 -3.06 -1.74
N ILE A 181 -22.42 -1.81 -1.99
CA ILE A 181 -21.22 -1.51 -2.77
C ILE A 181 -19.95 -1.99 -2.05
N VAL A 182 -19.88 -1.83 -0.73
CA VAL A 182 -18.80 -2.43 0.08
C VAL A 182 -18.78 -3.95 -0.10
N ALA A 183 -19.92 -4.62 0.03
CA ALA A 183 -20.00 -6.06 -0.17
C ALA A 183 -19.53 -6.48 -1.58
N LEU A 184 -19.91 -5.73 -2.62
CA LEU A 184 -19.45 -5.96 -3.99
C LEU A 184 -17.93 -5.79 -4.12
N TRP A 185 -17.32 -4.79 -3.48
CA TRP A 185 -15.86 -4.64 -3.47
C TRP A 185 -15.16 -5.80 -2.79
N PHE A 186 -15.69 -6.30 -1.67
CA PHE A 186 -15.16 -7.49 -1.00
C PHE A 186 -15.31 -8.76 -1.83
N ILE A 187 -16.44 -8.94 -2.52
CA ILE A 187 -16.63 -10.07 -3.44
C ILE A 187 -15.63 -9.96 -4.61
N LEU A 188 -15.53 -8.79 -5.23
CA LEU A 188 -14.63 -8.54 -6.36
C LEU A 188 -13.16 -8.76 -5.97
N GLY A 189 -12.75 -8.24 -4.82
CA GLY A 189 -11.41 -8.50 -4.29
C GLY A 189 -11.18 -9.96 -3.95
N GLY A 190 -12.20 -10.66 -3.43
CA GLY A 190 -12.11 -12.08 -3.13
C GLY A 190 -11.90 -12.94 -4.36
N ILE A 191 -12.55 -12.61 -5.48
CA ILE A 191 -12.40 -13.35 -6.74
C ILE A 191 -11.25 -12.86 -7.61
N SER A 192 -10.63 -11.72 -7.29
CA SER A 192 -9.57 -11.12 -8.12
C SER A 192 -8.40 -12.06 -8.44
N PRO A 193 -7.95 -12.97 -7.54
CA PRO A 193 -6.89 -13.92 -7.89
C PRO A 193 -7.24 -14.82 -9.08
N SER A 194 -8.52 -15.14 -9.28
CA SER A 194 -8.97 -15.94 -10.43
C SER A 194 -8.88 -15.20 -11.77
N PHE A 195 -8.78 -13.87 -11.74
CA PHE A 195 -8.63 -13.04 -12.94
C PHE A 195 -7.16 -12.77 -13.29
N ILE A 196 -6.20 -13.18 -12.45
CA ILE A 196 -4.77 -13.06 -12.76
C ILE A 196 -4.47 -13.77 -14.09
N ASN A 197 -5.08 -14.93 -14.33
CA ASN A 197 -4.93 -15.73 -15.55
C ASN A 197 -5.53 -15.11 -16.83
N ILE A 198 -6.31 -14.03 -16.69
CA ILE A 198 -6.85 -13.25 -17.82
C ILE A 198 -5.90 -12.09 -18.15
N LEU A 199 -5.22 -11.54 -17.13
CA LEU A 199 -4.25 -10.46 -17.28
C LEU A 199 -2.86 -10.99 -17.69
N PHE A 200 -2.52 -12.19 -17.24
CA PHE A 200 -1.28 -12.91 -17.52
C PHE A 200 -1.64 -14.30 -18.02
N SER A 201 -0.95 -14.82 -19.04
CA SER A 201 -1.13 -16.23 -19.39
C SER A 201 -0.76 -17.09 -18.17
N TYR A 202 -1.52 -18.14 -17.85
CA TYR A 202 -1.25 -18.99 -16.66
C TYR A 202 0.23 -19.42 -16.58
N GLY A 203 0.82 -19.77 -17.74
CA GLY A 203 2.25 -20.09 -17.86
C GLY A 203 3.20 -18.92 -17.58
N GLU A 204 2.87 -17.70 -18.02
CA GLU A 204 3.68 -16.50 -17.78
C GLU A 204 3.73 -16.16 -16.29
N PHE A 205 2.59 -16.21 -15.59
CA PHE A 205 2.50 -15.87 -14.17
C PHE A 205 3.22 -16.89 -13.28
N GLU A 206 3.03 -18.19 -13.55
CA GLU A 206 3.73 -19.26 -12.83
C GLU A 206 5.25 -19.19 -13.04
N GLN A 207 5.70 -18.97 -14.29
CA GLN A 207 7.12 -18.82 -14.58
C GLN A 207 7.73 -17.57 -13.92
N MET A 208 6.99 -16.46 -13.89
CA MET A 208 7.38 -15.23 -13.20
C MET A 208 7.55 -15.46 -11.69
N LEU A 209 6.60 -16.15 -11.06
CA LEU A 209 6.67 -16.51 -9.63
C LEU A 209 7.80 -17.50 -9.32
N ALA A 210 8.03 -18.48 -10.18
CA ALA A 210 9.15 -19.42 -10.07
C ALA A 210 10.49 -18.70 -10.21
N THR A 211 10.63 -17.81 -11.20
CA THR A 211 11.82 -16.99 -11.42
C THR A 211 12.08 -16.07 -10.23
N ARG A 212 11.04 -15.43 -9.68
CA ARG A 212 11.14 -14.65 -8.44
C ARG A 212 11.69 -15.51 -7.30
N THR A 213 11.15 -16.71 -7.11
CA THR A 213 11.56 -17.62 -6.02
C THR A 213 13.02 -18.03 -6.14
N LEU A 214 13.52 -18.24 -7.36
CA LEU A 214 14.93 -18.55 -7.61
C LEU A 214 15.83 -17.34 -7.34
N LEU A 215 15.46 -16.16 -7.83
CA LEU A 215 16.26 -14.94 -7.62
C LEU A 215 16.29 -14.52 -6.13
N LEU A 216 15.27 -14.84 -5.35
CA LEU A 216 15.29 -14.67 -3.89
C LEU A 216 16.32 -15.57 -3.18
N GLN A 217 16.83 -16.62 -3.83
CA GLN A 217 17.90 -17.48 -3.30
C GLN A 217 19.29 -16.95 -3.64
N GLU A 218 19.39 -15.94 -4.51
CA GLU A 218 20.68 -15.35 -4.89
C GLU A 218 21.32 -14.61 -3.71
N PRO A 219 22.60 -14.86 -3.41
CA PRO A 219 23.30 -14.13 -2.38
C PRO A 219 23.27 -12.62 -2.65
N GLY A 220 22.79 -11.86 -1.67
CA GLY A 220 22.72 -10.41 -1.75
C GLY A 220 21.39 -9.86 -2.25
N VAL A 221 20.42 -10.71 -2.61
CA VAL A 221 19.08 -10.30 -3.03
C VAL A 221 18.10 -10.44 -1.86
N ASN A 222 17.45 -9.34 -1.48
CA ASN A 222 16.45 -9.30 -0.41
C ASN A 222 15.02 -9.55 -0.93
N THR A 223 14.69 -8.91 -2.05
CA THR A 223 13.37 -8.96 -2.68
C THR A 223 13.52 -8.87 -4.19
N VAL A 224 12.63 -9.52 -4.94
CA VAL A 224 12.52 -9.32 -6.39
C VAL A 224 11.07 -9.09 -6.79
N GLY A 225 10.82 -8.02 -7.54
CA GLY A 225 9.63 -7.83 -8.34
C GLY A 225 9.94 -8.17 -9.79
N ILE A 226 9.10 -8.97 -10.43
CA ILE A 226 9.17 -9.24 -11.86
C ILE A 226 7.83 -8.83 -12.45
N MET A 227 7.84 -8.10 -13.55
CA MET A 227 6.64 -7.70 -14.26
C MET A 227 6.90 -7.77 -15.77
N ALA A 228 6.11 -8.58 -16.49
CA ALA A 228 6.04 -8.45 -17.94
C ALA A 228 5.12 -7.27 -18.28
N SER A 229 5.62 -6.33 -19.08
CA SER A 229 4.84 -5.15 -19.47
C SER A 229 4.91 -4.91 -20.99
N SER A 230 3.95 -4.12 -21.49
CA SER A 230 3.89 -3.73 -22.90
C SER A 230 3.54 -2.26 -22.96
N THR A 231 4.50 -1.45 -23.40
CA THR A 231 4.33 0.00 -23.53
C THR A 231 4.08 0.35 -25.00
N SER A 232 2.93 0.93 -25.29
CA SER A 232 2.62 1.44 -26.64
C SER A 232 2.99 2.91 -26.76
N TYR A 233 3.94 3.23 -27.64
CA TYR A 233 4.26 4.61 -27.99
C TYR A 233 3.37 5.10 -29.13
N TYR A 234 2.95 6.36 -29.07
CA TYR A 234 2.38 7.03 -30.25
C TYR A 234 3.53 7.39 -31.18
N ALA A 235 3.59 6.74 -32.34
CA ALA A 235 4.53 7.10 -33.38
C ALA A 235 4.21 8.50 -33.95
N ASP A 236 5.24 9.23 -34.39
CA ASP A 236 5.12 10.45 -35.19
C ASP A 236 4.23 10.13 -36.41
N PRO A 237 3.30 10.99 -36.85
CA PRO A 237 2.41 10.74 -37.99
C PRO A 237 3.10 10.33 -39.31
N ALA A 238 4.43 10.45 -39.44
CA ALA A 238 5.22 9.90 -40.54
C ALA A 238 5.48 8.38 -40.44
N ASP A 239 5.48 7.80 -39.24
CA ASP A 239 5.64 6.38 -38.97
C ASP A 239 4.27 5.76 -38.62
N GLN A 240 3.60 5.18 -39.62
CA GLN A 240 2.28 4.53 -39.46
C GLN A 240 2.32 3.20 -38.68
N GLY A 241 3.35 2.95 -37.88
CA GLY A 241 3.49 1.75 -37.06
C GLY A 241 3.22 2.05 -35.59
N ASN A 242 2.24 1.41 -34.99
CA ASN A 242 2.22 1.25 -33.53
C ASN A 242 3.47 0.42 -33.14
N THR A 243 4.53 1.08 -32.69
CA THR A 243 5.69 0.40 -32.09
C THR A 243 5.37 0.12 -30.63
N SER A 244 4.62 -0.96 -30.41
CA SER A 244 4.48 -1.51 -29.05
C SER A 244 5.79 -2.19 -28.68
N GLN A 245 6.46 -1.68 -27.64
CA GLN A 245 7.64 -2.33 -27.08
C GLN A 245 7.21 -3.25 -25.93
N LYS A 246 7.58 -4.52 -26.01
CA LYS A 246 7.36 -5.50 -24.94
C LYS A 246 8.62 -5.57 -24.07
N SER A 247 8.48 -5.40 -22.77
CA SER A 247 9.60 -5.48 -21.82
C SER A 247 9.36 -6.52 -20.73
N VAL A 248 10.46 -7.02 -20.17
CA VAL A 248 10.47 -7.64 -18.84
C VAL A 248 11.14 -6.67 -17.90
N ASP A 249 10.41 -6.20 -16.91
CA ASP A 249 10.90 -5.25 -15.91
C ASP A 249 11.20 -6.01 -14.61
N LEU A 250 12.46 -5.92 -14.18
CA LEU A 250 12.99 -6.57 -12.99
C LEU A 250 13.32 -5.50 -11.96
N ALA A 251 12.61 -5.50 -10.83
CA ALA A 251 12.92 -4.67 -9.67
C ALA A 251 13.63 -5.53 -8.62
N VAL A 252 14.94 -5.40 -8.50
CA VAL A 252 15.80 -6.24 -7.66
C VAL A 252 16.29 -5.45 -6.47
N TYR A 253 15.87 -5.84 -5.26
CA TYR A 253 16.27 -5.19 -4.02
C TYR A 253 17.48 -5.91 -3.44
N ILE A 254 18.58 -5.18 -3.26
CA ILE A 254 19.89 -5.72 -2.90
C ILE A 254 20.33 -5.29 -1.49
N ASP A 255 21.12 -6.14 -0.83
CA ASP A 255 21.59 -5.93 0.55
C ASP A 255 22.89 -5.10 0.65
N SER A 256 23.53 -4.84 -0.48
CA SER A 256 24.81 -4.16 -0.61
C SER A 256 24.74 -3.13 -1.73
N ASN A 257 25.41 -1.99 -1.56
CA ASN A 257 25.33 -0.89 -2.52
C ASN A 257 26.13 -1.22 -3.79
N ARG A 258 25.48 -1.91 -4.73
CA ARG A 258 26.01 -2.29 -6.04
C ARG A 258 25.13 -1.77 -7.17
N VAL A 259 24.31 -0.76 -6.89
CA VAL A 259 23.34 -0.21 -7.86
C VAL A 259 24.01 0.38 -9.11
N ASN A 260 25.30 0.73 -9.02
CA ASN A 260 26.09 1.25 -10.15
C ASN A 260 26.84 0.17 -10.94
N GLU A 261 26.71 -1.11 -10.56
CA GLU A 261 27.42 -2.23 -11.19
C GLU A 261 26.60 -2.86 -12.32
N MET A 262 26.79 -2.35 -13.55
CA MET A 262 26.13 -2.87 -14.76
C MET A 262 26.35 -4.38 -14.96
N GLU A 263 27.54 -4.89 -14.64
CA GLU A 263 27.86 -6.33 -14.78
C GLU A 263 27.02 -7.20 -13.85
N TYR A 264 26.71 -6.72 -12.64
CA TYR A 264 25.82 -7.44 -11.73
C TYR A 264 24.37 -7.43 -12.24
N ALA A 265 23.89 -6.28 -12.76
CA ALA A 265 22.59 -6.22 -13.41
C ALA A 265 22.50 -7.15 -14.64
N ARG A 266 23.58 -7.26 -15.42
CA ARG A 266 23.68 -8.19 -16.55
C ARG A 266 23.56 -9.64 -16.09
N GLU A 267 24.30 -10.04 -15.05
CA GLU A 267 24.23 -11.41 -14.50
C GLU A 267 22.80 -11.78 -14.06
N ILE A 268 22.06 -10.84 -13.44
CA ILE A 268 20.65 -11.06 -13.08
C ILE A 268 19.77 -11.21 -14.33
N ALA A 269 19.97 -10.39 -15.36
CA ALA A 269 19.23 -10.49 -16.61
C ALA A 269 19.48 -11.84 -17.33
N GLU A 270 20.72 -12.31 -17.36
CA GLU A 270 21.09 -13.62 -17.91
C GLU A 270 20.40 -14.77 -17.15
N LYS A 271 20.35 -14.71 -15.81
CA LYS A 271 19.61 -15.69 -14.99
C LYS A 271 18.13 -15.71 -15.30
N VAL A 272 17.53 -14.54 -15.56
CA VAL A 272 16.12 -14.44 -15.95
C VAL A 272 15.88 -15.12 -17.29
N LEU A 273 16.75 -14.95 -18.29
CA LEU A 273 16.61 -15.62 -19.58
C LEU A 273 16.64 -17.16 -19.47
N VAL A 274 17.46 -17.69 -18.56
CA VAL A 274 17.55 -19.14 -18.33
C VAL A 274 16.25 -19.70 -17.75
N HIS A 275 15.60 -18.96 -16.86
CA HIS A 275 14.45 -19.44 -16.08
C HIS A 275 13.09 -18.93 -16.56
N TYR A 276 13.09 -17.90 -17.40
CA TYR A 276 11.94 -17.33 -18.07
C TYR A 276 12.21 -17.19 -19.58
N PRO A 277 12.22 -18.31 -20.34
CA PRO A 277 12.59 -18.30 -21.76
C PRO A 277 11.72 -17.38 -22.63
N GLU A 278 10.48 -17.12 -22.20
CA GLU A 278 9.56 -16.19 -22.86
C GLU A 278 10.08 -14.73 -22.83
N ALA A 279 11.07 -14.41 -21.99
CA ALA A 279 11.79 -13.14 -22.03
C ALA A 279 12.61 -12.95 -23.33
N MET A 280 13.00 -14.04 -24.00
CA MET A 280 13.68 -13.96 -25.31
C MET A 280 12.78 -13.39 -26.40
N ASP A 281 11.46 -13.52 -26.27
CA ASP A 281 10.48 -13.01 -27.23
C ASP A 281 10.11 -11.54 -26.98
N LYS A 282 10.78 -10.88 -26.03
CA LYS A 282 10.56 -9.48 -25.66
C LYS A 282 11.64 -8.59 -26.29
N ASP A 283 11.35 -7.29 -26.38
CA ASP A 283 12.25 -6.34 -27.04
C ASP A 283 13.37 -5.87 -26.10
N VAL A 284 13.12 -5.84 -24.79
CA VAL A 284 14.07 -5.36 -23.77
C VAL A 284 13.86 -6.06 -22.43
N ILE A 285 14.95 -6.29 -21.72
CA ILE A 285 14.95 -6.65 -20.29
C ILE A 285 15.47 -5.43 -19.53
N SER A 286 14.60 -4.84 -18.71
CA SER A 286 14.95 -3.74 -17.80
C SER A 286 15.26 -4.29 -16.42
N VAL A 287 16.39 -3.91 -15.85
CA VAL A 287 16.84 -4.27 -14.50
C VAL A 287 17.04 -3.01 -13.69
N ASP A 288 16.17 -2.79 -12.72
CA ASP A 288 16.32 -1.78 -11.69
C ASP A 288 16.88 -2.42 -10.41
N LEU A 289 18.08 -2.01 -10.03
CA LEU A 289 18.72 -2.38 -8.77
C LEU A 289 18.35 -1.34 -7.69
N TYR A 290 17.70 -1.79 -6.62
CA TYR A 290 17.30 -0.97 -5.47
C TYR A 290 18.15 -1.31 -4.25
N TYR A 291 18.91 -0.34 -3.74
CA TYR A 291 19.60 -0.45 -2.46
C TYR A 291 18.98 0.51 -1.46
N GLY A 292 18.46 0.00 -0.34
CA GLY A 292 17.79 0.82 0.65
C GLY A 292 16.72 0.07 1.44
N TYR A 293 15.76 0.82 1.98
CA TYR A 293 14.71 0.28 2.83
C TYR A 293 13.39 1.06 2.71
N ASP A 294 12.29 0.38 3.08
CA ASP A 294 10.98 0.99 3.28
C ASP A 294 10.33 0.45 4.56
N ILE A 295 10.24 1.32 5.58
CA ILE A 295 9.58 1.00 6.85
C ILE A 295 8.09 1.39 6.84
N GLY A 296 7.52 1.77 5.69
CA GLY A 296 6.12 2.13 5.49
C GLY A 296 5.77 3.57 5.90
N ILE A 297 6.47 4.14 6.89
CA ILE A 297 6.35 5.56 7.29
C ILE A 297 7.45 6.45 6.70
N TRP A 298 8.54 5.85 6.21
CA TRP A 298 9.65 6.50 5.53
C TRP A 298 10.38 5.45 4.69
N SER A 299 10.96 5.89 3.57
CA SER A 299 11.80 5.05 2.72
C SER A 299 13.00 5.84 2.19
N SER A 300 14.07 5.13 1.88
CA SER A 300 15.28 5.69 1.28
C SER A 300 15.82 4.66 0.30
N TRP A 301 16.05 5.08 -0.94
CA TRP A 301 16.44 4.21 -2.05
C TRP A 301 17.51 4.87 -2.91
N ASP A 302 18.60 4.14 -3.13
CA ASP A 302 19.49 4.34 -4.26
C ASP A 302 19.03 3.39 -5.38
N VAL A 303 18.94 3.89 -6.61
CA VAL A 303 18.42 3.14 -7.76
C VAL A 303 19.40 3.23 -8.93
N GLY A 304 19.69 2.08 -9.54
CA GLY A 304 20.41 1.99 -10.81
C GLY A 304 19.59 1.21 -11.83
N SER A 305 19.33 1.83 -12.98
CA SER A 305 18.48 1.28 -14.04
C SER A 305 19.31 0.88 -15.25
N TYR A 306 19.11 -0.35 -15.73
CA TYR A 306 19.85 -0.93 -16.83
C TYR A 306 18.93 -1.61 -17.83
N GLU A 307 19.16 -1.39 -19.12
CA GLU A 307 18.41 -2.04 -20.19
C GLU A 307 19.33 -2.96 -20.99
N PHE A 308 18.84 -4.17 -21.27
CA PHE A 308 19.56 -5.18 -22.02
C PHE A 308 18.69 -5.69 -23.17
N ASN A 309 19.34 -5.95 -24.31
CA ASN A 309 18.69 -6.65 -25.42
C ASN A 309 18.76 -8.17 -25.15
N PRO A 310 17.62 -8.90 -25.10
CA PRO A 310 17.61 -10.34 -24.83
C PRO A 310 18.51 -11.16 -25.76
N SER A 311 18.66 -10.75 -27.02
CA SER A 311 19.50 -11.46 -28.00
C SER A 311 21.01 -11.23 -27.81
N GLY A 312 21.39 -10.25 -26.99
CA GLY A 312 22.78 -9.89 -26.71
C GLY A 312 23.26 -10.30 -25.31
N LEU A 313 22.43 -11.04 -24.57
CA LEU A 313 22.70 -11.65 -23.27
C LEU A 313 22.97 -13.15 -23.42
#